data_AF-A0A957U8S4-F1
#
_entry.id   AF-A0A957U8S4-F1
#
_cell.length_a   1.000
_cell.length_b   1.000
_cell.length_c   1.000
_cell.angle_alpha   90.00
_cell.angle_beta   90.00
_cell.angle_gamma   90.00
#
_symmetry.space_group_name_H-M   'P 1'
#
loop_
_entity.id
_entity.type
_entity.pdbx_description
1 polymer ?
#
loop_
_entity_poly.entity_id
_entity_poly.type
_entity_poly.pdbx_seq_one_letter_code
_entity_poly.pdbx_strand_id
1 'polypeptide(L)'
;MSAIDLLERPKTNETPAAGCPVDHSRFYGYQKTTRVVEPPDRPIEQDANGLWHVRDFELARAVLRSTDVKQAGFKAEIIEKIPSMMTNPPILYMEGKDHLEQRKQTARYFTPATTSKNYRDFMTDLADQLIDEVRTRRSADLSKVTMTLAVNVAARVVGLTDSRVPGMDKRLDAFFAEGTGEFRPTPRGIFEFLRGQMNVLGFLYLDVKPAIAARKRQPQDDVISHLVGLGRNDREIL
;
A
#
# COMPACT_ATOMS: atom_id res chain seq x y z
N MET A 1 -52.30 40.80 -37.65
CA MET A 1 -50.85 41.01 -37.39
C MET A 1 -50.34 39.74 -36.71
N SER A 2 -49.87 38.77 -37.50
CA SER A 2 -48.45 38.45 -37.77
C SER A 2 -47.77 37.84 -36.54
N ALA A 3 -47.54 36.53 -36.43
CA ALA A 3 -46.65 35.61 -37.18
C ALA A 3 -45.20 35.58 -36.65
N ILE A 4 -44.62 34.36 -36.65
CA ILE A 4 -43.22 33.94 -36.42
C ILE A 4 -42.95 33.56 -34.96
N ASP A 5 -42.99 32.30 -34.50
CA ASP A 5 -42.37 31.04 -34.97
C ASP A 5 -40.83 31.03 -34.89
N LEU A 6 -40.27 29.85 -34.58
CA LEU A 6 -38.84 29.49 -34.53
C LEU A 6 -38.08 29.90 -33.26
N LEU A 7 -37.91 28.94 -32.35
CA LEU A 7 -36.65 28.22 -32.20
C LEU A 7 -36.90 26.97 -31.33
N GLU A 8 -37.36 25.90 -32.00
CA GLU A 8 -37.17 24.53 -31.52
C GLU A 8 -35.70 24.34 -31.15
N ARG A 9 -35.43 24.08 -29.86
CA ARG A 9 -34.16 23.48 -29.49
C ARG A 9 -34.19 22.02 -29.98
N PRO A 10 -33.22 21.57 -30.77
CA PRO A 10 -33.19 20.18 -31.21
C PRO A 10 -33.12 19.29 -29.98
N LYS A 11 -33.97 18.27 -29.95
CA LYS A 11 -33.78 17.13 -29.04
C LYS A 11 -32.46 16.48 -29.42
N THR A 12 -31.39 16.86 -28.73
CA THR A 12 -30.16 16.09 -28.74
C THR A 12 -30.52 14.73 -28.14
N ASN A 13 -30.56 13.72 -28.99
CA ASN A 13 -30.43 12.32 -28.56
C ASN A 13 -29.04 12.20 -27.93
N GLU A 14 -28.91 12.59 -26.67
CA GLU A 14 -27.79 12.21 -25.84
C GLU A 14 -27.95 10.72 -25.58
N THR A 15 -27.25 9.94 -26.38
CA THR A 15 -26.83 8.60 -26.00
C THR A 15 -26.32 8.69 -24.57
N PRO A 16 -26.89 7.96 -23.59
CA PRO A 16 -26.41 8.06 -22.23
C PRO A 16 -24.94 7.64 -22.26
N ALA A 17 -24.06 8.60 -21.98
CA ALA A 17 -22.67 8.32 -21.72
C ALA A 17 -22.65 7.17 -20.72
N ALA A 18 -21.81 6.17 -20.96
CA ALA A 18 -21.60 5.05 -20.05
C ALA A 18 -21.00 5.57 -18.75
N GLY A 19 -21.81 6.24 -17.95
CA GLY A 19 -21.48 6.74 -16.64
C GLY A 19 -21.26 5.55 -15.73
N CYS A 20 -20.26 5.67 -14.87
CA CYS A 20 -20.08 4.75 -13.76
C CYS A 20 -21.43 4.54 -13.08
N PRO A 21 -21.92 3.30 -12.91
CA PRO A 21 -23.24 3.02 -12.31
C PRO A 21 -23.30 3.37 -10.81
N VAL A 22 -22.25 4.00 -10.29
CA VAL A 22 -22.13 4.47 -8.91
C VAL A 22 -22.56 5.94 -8.87
N ASP A 23 -23.60 6.21 -8.09
CA ASP A 23 -24.05 7.57 -7.79
C ASP A 23 -22.96 8.34 -7.00
N HIS A 24 -22.23 9.21 -7.70
CA HIS A 24 -21.19 10.06 -7.14
C HIS A 24 -21.74 11.30 -6.39
N SER A 25 -23.05 11.55 -6.45
CA SER A 25 -23.69 12.68 -5.75
C SER A 25 -23.85 12.44 -4.24
N ARG A 26 -23.76 11.18 -3.82
CA ARG A 26 -23.71 10.79 -2.40
C ARG A 26 -22.25 10.73 -1.97
N PHE A 27 -21.79 11.77 -1.29
CA PHE A 27 -20.54 11.73 -0.52
C PHE A 27 -20.51 10.45 0.33
N TYR A 28 -19.42 9.71 0.23
CA TYR A 28 -19.10 8.48 0.94
C TYR A 28 -19.25 8.64 2.47
N GLY A 29 -20.48 8.54 2.98
CA GLY A 29 -20.82 8.78 4.39
C GLY A 29 -21.24 7.55 5.17
N TYR A 30 -21.46 6.40 4.51
CA TYR A 30 -21.68 5.14 5.20
C TYR A 30 -20.43 4.29 5.08
N GLN A 31 -19.70 4.21 6.19
CA GLN A 31 -18.60 3.27 6.37
C GLN A 31 -19.08 1.88 5.95
N LYS A 32 -18.52 1.31 4.88
CA LYS A 32 -18.68 -0.10 4.53
C LYS A 32 -17.79 -0.93 5.47
N THR A 33 -17.91 -0.72 6.78
CA THR A 33 -17.21 -1.57 7.74
C THR A 33 -17.78 -2.96 7.66
N THR A 34 -16.88 -3.94 7.69
CA THR A 34 -17.20 -5.33 8.03
C THR A 34 -18.17 -5.35 9.21
N ARG A 35 -19.18 -6.24 9.17
CA ARG A 35 -20.03 -6.51 10.34
C ARG A 35 -19.14 -6.63 11.57
N VAL A 36 -19.47 -5.97 12.67
CA VAL A 36 -18.70 -6.07 13.92
C VAL A 36 -18.61 -7.56 14.27
N VAL A 37 -17.46 -8.18 13.95
CA VAL A 37 -17.18 -9.60 14.20
C VAL A 37 -16.92 -9.81 15.69
N GLU A 38 -16.57 -8.73 16.39
CA GLU A 38 -16.07 -8.77 17.74
C GLU A 38 -17.16 -8.45 18.77
N PRO A 39 -17.15 -9.10 19.95
CA PRO A 39 -18.15 -8.86 20.98
C PRO A 39 -18.06 -7.41 21.50
N PRO A 40 -19.10 -6.57 21.31
CA PRO A 40 -19.07 -5.17 21.74
C PRO A 40 -19.23 -5.00 23.26
N ASP A 41 -19.61 -6.07 23.96
CA ASP A 41 -19.84 -6.12 25.41
C ASP A 41 -18.54 -6.18 26.24
N ARG A 42 -17.38 -6.36 25.59
CA ARG A 42 -16.07 -6.43 26.23
C ARG A 42 -15.14 -5.35 25.69
N PRO A 43 -15.18 -4.11 26.24
CA PRO A 43 -14.38 -2.99 25.73
C PRO A 43 -12.87 -3.23 25.85
N ILE A 44 -12.45 -3.98 26.88
CA ILE A 44 -11.08 -4.45 27.09
C ILE A 44 -11.12 -5.84 27.72
N GLU A 45 -10.29 -6.75 27.24
CA GLU A 45 -10.20 -8.13 27.73
C GLU A 45 -8.75 -8.62 27.66
N GLN A 46 -8.27 -9.32 28.67
CA GLN A 46 -7.01 -10.06 28.58
C GLN A 46 -7.33 -11.53 28.30
N ASP A 47 -6.73 -12.09 27.25
CA ASP A 47 -6.91 -13.51 26.93
C ASP A 47 -6.04 -14.43 27.80
N ALA A 48 -6.22 -15.74 27.63
CA ALA A 48 -5.49 -16.76 28.38
C ALA A 48 -3.97 -16.74 28.17
N ASN A 49 -3.48 -16.11 27.09
CA ASN A 49 -2.06 -15.95 26.80
C ASN A 49 -1.49 -14.64 27.37
N GLY A 50 -2.32 -13.85 28.06
CA GLY A 50 -1.94 -12.55 28.60
C GLY A 50 -2.01 -11.40 27.59
N LEU A 51 -2.53 -11.62 26.37
CA LEU A 51 -2.67 -10.59 25.35
C LEU A 51 -3.91 -9.72 25.65
N TRP A 52 -3.73 -8.40 25.60
CA TRP A 52 -4.81 -7.44 25.78
C TRP A 52 -5.53 -7.16 24.44
N HIS A 53 -6.83 -7.43 24.41
CA HIS A 53 -7.76 -7.11 23.34
C HIS A 53 -8.49 -5.82 23.69
N VAL A 54 -8.29 -4.76 22.90
CA VAL A 54 -8.98 -3.47 23.07
C VAL A 54 -9.99 -3.31 21.94
N ARG A 55 -11.28 -3.33 22.29
CA ARG A 55 -12.40 -3.30 21.32
C ARG A 55 -13.15 -1.97 21.33
N ASP A 56 -13.01 -1.20 22.42
CA ASP A 56 -13.57 0.15 22.50
C ASP A 56 -12.76 1.15 21.69
N PHE A 57 -13.46 2.03 20.96
CA PHE A 57 -12.84 3.00 20.08
C PHE A 57 -12.00 4.05 20.82
N GLU A 58 -12.52 4.62 21.91
CA GLU A 58 -11.82 5.69 22.63
C GLU A 58 -10.62 5.12 23.39
N LEU A 59 -10.72 3.91 23.95
CA LEU A 59 -9.59 3.20 24.53
C LEU A 59 -8.53 2.86 23.47
N ALA A 60 -8.92 2.30 22.32
CA ALA A 60 -7.99 2.00 21.23
C ALA A 60 -7.29 3.28 20.75
N ARG A 61 -8.03 4.37 20.61
CA ARG A 61 -7.48 5.68 20.25
C ARG A 61 -6.50 6.20 21.30
N ALA A 62 -6.80 6.07 22.58
CA ALA A 62 -5.93 6.49 23.67
C ALA A 62 -4.62 5.68 23.66
N VAL A 63 -4.71 4.35 23.50
CA VAL A 63 -3.54 3.46 23.39
C VAL A 63 -2.68 3.82 22.18
N LEU A 64 -3.27 3.95 20.99
CA LEU A 64 -2.54 4.29 19.75
C LEU A 64 -1.92 5.70 19.74
N ARG A 65 -2.37 6.58 20.64
CA ARG A 65 -1.79 7.93 20.82
C ARG A 65 -0.81 8.02 21.99
N SER A 66 -0.74 6.99 22.82
CA SER A 66 0.18 6.97 23.95
C SER A 66 1.60 6.70 23.47
N THR A 67 2.56 7.25 24.21
CA THR A 67 3.99 6.93 24.07
C THR A 67 4.43 5.76 24.97
N ASP A 68 3.51 5.19 25.74
CA ASP A 68 3.76 4.11 26.71
C ASP A 68 3.71 2.72 26.07
N VAL A 69 3.25 2.63 24.82
CA VAL A 69 3.24 1.41 24.02
C VAL A 69 4.25 1.53 22.89
N LYS A 70 4.84 0.40 22.52
CA LYS A 70 5.75 0.28 21.38
C LYS A 70 5.08 -0.53 20.28
N GLN A 71 5.52 -0.32 19.04
CA GLN A 71 5.08 -1.17 17.95
C GLN A 71 5.43 -2.64 18.18
N ALA A 72 4.43 -3.51 17.99
CA ALA A 72 4.58 -4.96 17.91
C ALA A 72 4.14 -5.45 16.53
N GLY A 73 4.63 -6.61 16.11
CA GLY A 73 4.36 -7.17 14.78
C GLY A 73 5.38 -6.75 13.72
N PHE A 74 5.22 -7.26 12.49
CA PHE A 74 6.22 -7.14 11.42
C PHE A 74 7.63 -7.64 11.82
N LYS A 75 7.73 -8.51 12.84
CA LYS A 75 8.99 -8.95 13.46
C LYS A 75 9.82 -7.78 14.04
N ALA A 76 9.17 -6.69 14.44
CA ALA A 76 9.82 -5.56 15.11
C ALA A 76 10.66 -6.04 16.32
N GLU A 77 10.21 -7.07 17.01
CA GLU A 77 10.87 -7.67 18.18
C GLU A 77 12.18 -8.39 17.82
N ILE A 78 12.30 -8.88 16.58
CA ILE A 78 13.53 -9.50 16.07
C ILE A 78 14.49 -8.42 15.58
N ILE A 79 13.98 -7.39 14.90
CA ILE A 79 14.78 -6.27 14.40
C ILE A 79 15.37 -5.45 15.56
N GLU A 80 14.61 -5.23 16.64
CA GLU A 80 15.10 -4.58 17.88
C GLU A 80 16.26 -5.38 18.51
N LYS A 81 16.26 -6.70 18.38
CA LYS A 81 17.30 -7.60 18.91
C LYS A 81 18.54 -7.70 18.03
N ILE A 82 18.53 -7.14 16.81
CA ILE A 82 19.68 -7.16 15.90
C ILE A 82 20.01 -5.74 15.43
N PRO A 83 20.45 -4.82 16.34
CA PRO A 83 20.72 -3.43 16.00
C PRO A 83 21.86 -3.26 14.98
N SER A 84 22.76 -4.24 14.88
CA SER A 84 23.94 -4.18 14.02
C SER A 84 23.66 -4.43 12.54
N MET A 85 22.45 -4.85 12.15
CA MET A 85 22.12 -5.15 10.75
C MET A 85 21.66 -3.93 9.94
N MET A 86 21.13 -2.88 10.60
CA MET A 86 20.62 -1.67 9.92
C MET A 86 20.96 -0.44 10.76
N THR A 87 21.93 0.35 10.29
CA THR A 87 22.25 1.67 10.88
C THR A 87 21.03 2.58 10.88
N ASN A 88 20.15 2.40 9.89
CA ASN A 88 18.94 3.16 9.75
C ASN A 88 17.73 2.27 9.50
N PRO A 89 16.90 2.01 10.51
CA PRO A 89 15.73 1.16 10.33
C PRO A 89 14.70 1.82 9.40
N PRO A 90 13.87 1.05 8.68
CA PRO A 90 12.69 1.57 7.99
C PRO A 90 11.77 2.36 8.92
N ILE A 91 11.03 3.34 8.37
CA ILE A 91 10.11 4.21 9.12
C ILE A 91 9.12 3.42 9.99
N LEU A 92 8.75 2.22 9.53
CA LEU A 92 7.85 1.31 10.24
C LEU A 92 8.42 0.87 11.61
N TYR A 93 9.73 0.87 11.83
CA TYR A 93 10.32 0.45 13.12
C TYR A 93 10.88 1.63 13.92
N MET A 94 10.75 2.86 13.42
CA MET A 94 11.20 4.05 14.12
C MET A 94 10.16 4.50 15.14
N GLU A 95 10.64 5.09 16.24
CA GLU A 95 9.80 5.64 17.31
C GLU A 95 10.20 7.09 17.62
N GLY A 96 9.28 7.85 18.23
CA GLY A 96 9.57 9.18 18.75
C GLY A 96 9.98 10.23 17.70
N LYS A 97 11.07 10.96 17.98
CA LYS A 97 11.50 12.12 17.18
C LYS A 97 11.95 11.73 15.78
N ASP A 98 12.72 10.66 15.66
CA ASP A 98 13.27 10.20 14.38
C ASP A 98 12.14 9.77 13.43
N HIS A 99 11.13 9.07 13.96
CA HIS A 99 9.92 8.72 13.22
C HIS A 99 9.17 9.96 12.72
N LEU A 100 8.99 10.97 13.59
CA LEU A 100 8.30 12.22 13.24
C LEU A 100 9.06 12.99 12.14
N GLU A 101 10.38 13.08 12.24
CA GLU A 101 11.23 13.74 11.26
C GLU A 101 11.15 13.05 9.90
N GLN A 102 11.30 11.72 9.86
CA GLN A 102 11.21 10.97 8.63
C GLN A 102 9.81 11.07 8.01
N ARG A 103 8.75 10.98 8.82
CA ARG A 103 7.36 11.17 8.37
C ARG A 103 7.14 12.56 7.79
N LYS A 104 7.69 13.61 8.40
CA LYS A 104 7.59 14.99 7.88
C LYS A 104 8.27 15.12 6.52
N GLN A 105 9.43 14.47 6.35
CA GLN A 105 10.18 14.52 5.09
C GLN A 105 9.47 13.78 3.94
N THR A 106 8.82 12.66 4.23
CA THR A 106 8.14 11.84 3.21
C THR A 106 6.69 12.27 2.96
N ALA A 107 6.03 12.97 3.91
CA ALA A 107 4.63 13.38 3.80
C ALA A 107 4.30 14.17 2.53
N ARG A 108 5.26 14.93 1.97
CA ARG A 108 5.07 15.69 0.72
C ARG A 108 4.66 14.82 -0.48
N TYR A 109 5.08 13.56 -0.50
CA TYR A 109 4.72 12.60 -1.55
C TYR A 109 3.28 12.09 -1.43
N PHE A 110 2.67 12.25 -0.25
CA PHE A 110 1.34 11.71 0.08
C PHE A 110 0.29 12.81 0.28
N THR A 111 0.59 14.08 -0.03
CA THR A 111 -0.39 15.16 0.13
C THR A 111 -1.52 15.02 -0.89
N PRO A 112 -2.76 15.44 -0.56
CA PRO A 112 -3.87 15.39 -1.51
C PRO A 112 -3.59 16.10 -2.84
N ALA A 113 -2.86 17.22 -2.79
CA ALA A 113 -2.46 17.95 -3.99
C ALA A 113 -1.47 17.14 -4.85
N THR A 114 -0.43 16.57 -4.25
CA THR A 114 0.52 15.67 -4.93
C THR A 114 -0.21 14.47 -5.53
N THR A 115 -1.09 13.83 -4.77
CA THR A 115 -1.84 12.66 -5.22
C THR A 115 -2.74 12.98 -6.40
N SER A 116 -3.48 14.09 -6.32
CA SER A 116 -4.37 14.52 -7.39
C SER A 116 -3.60 14.87 -8.67
N LYS A 117 -2.46 15.56 -8.54
CA LYS A 117 -1.68 16.02 -9.68
C LYS A 117 -0.84 14.93 -10.34
N ASN A 118 -0.20 14.07 -9.53
CA ASN A 118 0.86 13.19 -10.03
C ASN A 118 0.42 11.74 -10.21
N TYR A 119 -0.66 11.30 -9.53
CA TYR A 119 -1.05 9.89 -9.50
C TYR A 119 -2.48 9.62 -9.98
N ARG A 120 -3.39 10.62 -9.94
CA ARG A 120 -4.82 10.43 -10.27
C ARG A 120 -5.05 9.83 -11.66
N ASP A 121 -4.40 10.38 -12.67
CA ASP A 121 -4.57 9.93 -14.06
C ASP A 121 -4.07 8.50 -14.21
N PHE A 122 -2.86 8.22 -13.72
CA PHE A 122 -2.30 6.86 -13.69
C PHE A 122 -3.20 5.85 -12.97
N MET A 123 -3.76 6.21 -11.80
CA MET A 123 -4.68 5.33 -11.06
C MET A 123 -5.94 5.04 -11.88
N THR A 124 -6.42 6.03 -12.63
CA THR A 124 -7.62 5.92 -13.47
C THR A 124 -7.34 5.03 -14.66
N ASP A 125 -6.25 5.29 -15.39
CA ASP A 125 -5.82 4.49 -16.55
C ASP A 125 -5.59 3.02 -16.16
N LEU A 126 -4.93 2.77 -15.03
CA LEU A 126 -4.69 1.42 -14.53
C LEU A 126 -6.00 0.72 -14.14
N ALA A 127 -6.94 1.45 -13.50
CA ALA A 127 -8.24 0.89 -13.16
C ALA A 127 -9.04 0.54 -14.43
N ASP A 128 -9.03 1.41 -15.44
CA ASP A 128 -9.72 1.18 -16.71
C ASP A 128 -9.15 -0.04 -17.43
N GLN A 129 -7.82 -0.16 -17.52
CA GLN A 129 -7.15 -1.34 -18.09
C GLN A 129 -7.55 -2.64 -17.39
N LEU A 130 -7.56 -2.64 -16.05
CA LEU A 130 -7.96 -3.81 -15.25
C LEU A 130 -9.44 -4.15 -15.46
N ILE A 131 -10.32 -3.15 -15.50
CA ILE A 131 -11.76 -3.35 -15.76
C ILE A 131 -11.98 -3.92 -17.17
N ASP A 132 -11.25 -3.45 -18.17
CA ASP A 132 -11.37 -3.94 -19.54
C ASP A 132 -10.88 -5.39 -19.68
N GLU A 133 -9.84 -5.79 -18.95
CA GLU A 133 -9.42 -7.20 -18.85
C GLU A 133 -10.53 -8.07 -18.25
N VAL A 134 -11.16 -7.61 -17.16
CA VAL A 134 -12.31 -8.32 -16.53
C VAL A 134 -13.49 -8.41 -17.49
N ARG A 135 -13.81 -7.33 -18.21
CA ARG A 135 -14.89 -7.29 -19.21
C ARG A 135 -14.64 -8.27 -20.34
N THR A 136 -13.41 -8.32 -20.84
CA THR A 136 -13.00 -9.22 -21.94
C THR A 136 -13.07 -10.69 -21.51
N ARG A 137 -12.56 -11.02 -20.32
CA ARG A 137 -12.55 -12.40 -19.79
C ARG A 137 -13.88 -12.85 -19.22
N ARG A 138 -14.78 -11.91 -18.91
CA ARG A 138 -16.11 -12.13 -18.28
C ARG A 138 -16.04 -12.86 -16.93
N SER A 139 -14.84 -13.00 -16.37
CA SER A 139 -14.56 -13.62 -15.08
C SER A 139 -13.20 -13.12 -14.57
N ALA A 140 -13.08 -12.96 -13.26
CA ALA A 140 -11.82 -12.58 -12.62
C ALA A 140 -11.83 -12.95 -11.13
N ASP A 141 -10.65 -13.15 -10.60
CA ASP A 141 -10.38 -13.22 -9.17
C ASP A 141 -10.18 -11.78 -8.66
N LEU A 142 -11.16 -11.27 -7.90
CA LEU A 142 -11.15 -9.88 -7.44
C LEU A 142 -9.94 -9.59 -6.56
N SER A 143 -9.50 -10.56 -5.74
CA SER A 143 -8.33 -10.39 -4.87
C SER A 143 -7.08 -10.09 -5.69
N LYS A 144 -6.87 -10.81 -6.80
CA LYS A 144 -5.74 -10.57 -7.71
C LYS A 144 -5.83 -9.21 -8.39
N VAL A 145 -7.00 -8.86 -8.92
CA VAL A 145 -7.21 -7.55 -9.59
C VAL A 145 -6.92 -6.41 -8.62
N THR A 146 -7.43 -6.49 -7.38
CA THR A 146 -7.19 -5.46 -6.36
C THR A 146 -5.73 -5.42 -5.90
N MET A 147 -5.07 -6.57 -5.79
CA MET A 147 -3.65 -6.64 -5.43
C MET A 147 -2.79 -5.98 -6.51
N THR A 148 -3.04 -6.31 -7.79
CA THR A 148 -2.34 -5.69 -8.92
C THR A 148 -2.53 -4.17 -8.91
N LEU A 149 -3.75 -3.66 -8.71
CA LEU A 149 -4.01 -2.22 -8.59
C LEU A 149 -3.22 -1.60 -7.43
N ALA A 150 -3.36 -2.15 -6.22
CA ALA A 150 -2.75 -1.62 -5.01
C ALA A 150 -1.22 -1.59 -5.09
N VAL A 151 -0.61 -2.68 -5.56
CA VAL A 151 0.85 -2.79 -5.71
C VAL A 151 1.39 -1.78 -6.72
N ASN A 152 0.77 -1.67 -7.90
CA ASN A 152 1.26 -0.77 -8.94
C ASN A 152 1.12 0.70 -8.51
N VAL A 153 0.03 1.05 -7.82
CA VAL A 153 -0.14 2.40 -7.26
C VAL A 153 0.88 2.70 -6.17
N ALA A 154 1.04 1.80 -5.20
CA ALA A 154 2.04 1.97 -4.13
C ALA A 154 3.45 2.08 -4.70
N ALA A 155 3.80 1.23 -5.66
CA ALA A 155 5.09 1.25 -6.34
C ALA A 155 5.32 2.56 -7.09
N ARG A 156 4.30 3.12 -7.74
CA ARG A 156 4.40 4.42 -8.41
C ARG A 156 4.68 5.57 -7.43
N VAL A 157 4.06 5.56 -6.26
CA VAL A 157 4.30 6.58 -5.22
C VAL A 157 5.69 6.44 -4.59
N VAL A 158 6.12 5.22 -4.33
CA VAL A 158 7.43 4.94 -3.72
C VAL A 158 8.59 5.12 -4.70
N GLY A 159 8.36 4.87 -5.99
CA GLY A 159 9.39 4.93 -7.04
C GLY A 159 9.88 3.56 -7.53
N LEU A 160 9.20 2.46 -7.19
CA LEU A 160 9.51 1.09 -7.64
C LEU A 160 8.95 0.84 -9.06
N THR A 161 9.36 1.67 -10.02
CA THR A 161 8.80 1.66 -11.39
C THR A 161 9.68 1.00 -12.43
N ASP A 162 10.92 0.67 -12.08
CA ASP A 162 11.96 0.26 -13.02
C ASP A 162 12.28 -1.24 -12.91
N SER A 163 11.30 -2.04 -12.51
CA SER A 163 11.44 -3.49 -12.37
C SER A 163 11.94 -4.13 -13.66
N ARG A 164 12.91 -5.05 -13.54
CA ARG A 164 13.49 -5.77 -14.70
C ARG A 164 12.50 -6.68 -15.40
N VAL A 165 11.53 -7.17 -14.66
CA VAL A 165 10.50 -8.10 -15.14
C VAL A 165 9.13 -7.70 -14.60
N PRO A 166 8.04 -7.90 -15.37
CA PRO A 166 6.70 -7.64 -14.89
C PRO A 166 6.32 -8.59 -13.73
N GLY A 167 5.22 -8.30 -13.03
CA GLY A 167 4.69 -9.17 -11.97
C GLY A 167 5.25 -8.94 -10.57
N MET A 168 5.50 -7.67 -10.21
CA MET A 168 5.96 -7.29 -8.87
C MET A 168 4.94 -7.64 -7.78
N ASP A 169 3.65 -7.58 -8.09
CA ASP A 169 2.55 -8.01 -7.22
C ASP A 169 2.74 -9.45 -6.74
N LYS A 170 3.03 -10.37 -7.66
CA LYS A 170 3.30 -11.78 -7.32
C LYS A 170 4.55 -11.97 -6.47
N ARG A 171 5.59 -11.16 -6.72
CA ARG A 171 6.83 -11.22 -5.93
C ARG A 171 6.63 -10.68 -4.53
N LEU A 172 5.83 -9.62 -4.38
CA LEU A 172 5.42 -9.10 -3.08
C LEU A 172 4.54 -10.10 -2.32
N ASP A 173 3.57 -10.73 -2.99
CA ASP A 173 2.77 -11.81 -2.38
C ASP A 173 3.67 -12.94 -1.87
N ALA A 174 4.64 -13.39 -2.66
CA ALA A 174 5.59 -14.44 -2.26
C ALA A 174 6.52 -13.99 -1.13
N PHE A 175 6.94 -12.72 -1.14
CA PHE A 175 7.71 -12.08 -0.08
C PHE A 175 6.93 -12.06 1.24
N PHE A 176 5.64 -11.69 1.22
CA PHE A 176 4.80 -11.65 2.42
C PHE A 176 4.36 -13.03 2.89
N ALA A 177 4.06 -13.95 1.97
CA ALA A 177 3.64 -15.30 2.28
C ALA A 177 4.75 -16.12 2.96
N GLU A 178 6.01 -15.90 2.57
CA GLU A 178 7.16 -16.65 3.07
C GLU A 178 8.03 -15.85 4.05
N GLY A 179 7.79 -14.54 4.19
CA GLY A 179 8.54 -13.62 5.05
C GLY A 179 8.48 -13.91 6.55
N THR A 180 7.85 -15.02 6.96
CA THR A 180 7.58 -15.36 8.36
C THR A 180 8.15 -16.70 8.81
N GLY A 181 8.79 -17.49 7.94
CA GLY A 181 9.38 -18.77 8.34
C GLY A 181 10.49 -18.61 9.38
N GLU A 182 10.22 -18.94 10.65
CA GLU A 182 11.26 -19.17 11.63
C GLU A 182 12.13 -20.35 11.18
N PHE A 183 13.44 -20.26 11.39
CA PHE A 183 14.32 -21.38 11.11
C PHE A 183 13.90 -22.56 11.99
N ARG A 184 13.39 -23.62 11.35
CA ARG A 184 13.09 -24.88 12.01
C ARG A 184 14.12 -25.91 11.53
N PRO A 185 14.80 -26.65 12.42
CA PRO A 185 15.80 -27.66 12.07
C PRO A 185 15.13 -28.95 11.55
N THR A 186 14.19 -28.79 10.62
CA THR A 186 13.53 -29.86 9.87
C THR A 186 13.81 -29.63 8.40
N PRO A 187 13.96 -30.69 7.57
CA PRO A 187 14.25 -30.52 6.14
C PRO A 187 13.25 -29.60 5.43
N ARG A 188 11.96 -29.70 5.79
CA ARG A 188 10.90 -28.83 5.29
C ARG A 188 11.06 -27.38 5.74
N GLY A 189 11.37 -27.15 7.02
CA GLY A 189 11.60 -25.80 7.54
C GLY A 189 12.82 -25.11 6.94
N ILE A 190 13.90 -25.85 6.68
CA ILE A 190 15.08 -25.33 5.96
C ILE A 190 14.71 -24.96 4.53
N PHE A 191 13.95 -25.81 3.83
CA PHE A 191 13.50 -25.52 2.46
C PHE A 191 12.59 -24.29 2.40
N GLU A 192 11.60 -24.18 3.30
CA GLU A 192 10.71 -23.03 3.40
C GLU A 192 11.50 -21.74 3.72
N PHE A 193 12.47 -21.82 4.64
CA PHE A 193 13.36 -20.70 4.94
C PHE A 193 14.18 -20.26 3.71
N LEU A 194 14.84 -21.20 3.02
CA LEU A 194 15.64 -20.91 1.83
C LEU A 194 14.79 -20.30 0.71
N ARG A 195 13.58 -20.82 0.50
CA ARG A 195 12.63 -20.29 -0.48
C ARG A 195 12.23 -18.85 -0.13
N GLY A 196 11.97 -18.56 1.14
CA GLY A 196 11.71 -17.20 1.62
C GLY A 196 12.89 -16.26 1.36
N GLN A 197 14.12 -16.70 1.65
CA GLN A 197 15.33 -15.91 1.34
C GLN A 197 15.48 -15.63 -0.16
N MET A 198 15.18 -16.63 -1.01
CA MET A 198 15.23 -16.46 -2.47
C MET A 198 14.18 -15.45 -2.97
N ASN A 199 12.98 -15.41 -2.39
CA ASN A 199 11.96 -14.43 -2.75
C ASN A 199 12.38 -13.01 -2.36
N VAL A 200 12.94 -12.82 -1.16
CA VAL A 200 13.49 -11.54 -0.69
C VAL A 200 14.59 -11.05 -1.63
N LEU A 201 15.55 -11.93 -1.97
CA LEU A 201 16.63 -11.59 -2.90
C LEU A 201 16.11 -11.30 -4.31
N GLY A 202 15.09 -12.03 -4.75
CA GLY A 202 14.40 -11.81 -6.01
C GLY A 202 13.82 -10.41 -6.09
N PHE A 203 13.06 -9.99 -5.08
CA PHE A 203 12.49 -8.64 -5.01
C PHE A 203 13.57 -7.55 -4.97
N LEU A 204 14.60 -7.73 -4.13
CA LEU A 204 15.73 -6.79 -4.05
C LEU A 204 16.42 -6.60 -5.41
N TYR A 205 16.68 -7.68 -6.13
CA TYR A 205 17.46 -7.63 -7.37
C TYR A 205 16.64 -7.25 -8.61
N LEU A 206 15.37 -7.67 -8.65
CA LEU A 206 14.49 -7.46 -9.80
C LEU A 206 13.71 -6.14 -9.73
N ASP A 207 13.42 -5.63 -8.54
CA ASP A 207 12.57 -4.44 -8.35
C ASP A 207 13.34 -3.28 -7.72
N VAL A 208 13.96 -3.51 -6.56
CA VAL A 208 14.55 -2.43 -5.76
C VAL A 208 15.84 -1.89 -6.36
N LYS A 209 16.82 -2.75 -6.68
CA LYS A 209 18.12 -2.33 -7.25
C LYS A 209 17.99 -1.57 -8.57
N PRO A 210 17.15 -2.01 -9.53
CA PRO A 210 16.90 -1.26 -10.76
C PRO A 210 16.34 0.14 -10.50
N ALA A 211 15.36 0.25 -9.59
CA ALA A 211 14.79 1.54 -9.21
C ALA A 211 15.83 2.47 -8.58
N ILE A 212 16.65 1.95 -7.64
CA ILE A 212 17.77 2.71 -7.05
C ILE A 212 18.75 3.17 -8.14
N ALA A 213 19.12 2.29 -9.06
CA ALA A 213 20.06 2.63 -10.13
C ALA A 213 19.50 3.71 -11.07
N ALA A 214 18.20 3.65 -11.38
CA ALA A 214 17.52 4.67 -12.17
C ALA A 214 17.53 6.03 -11.43
N ARG A 215 17.21 6.06 -10.14
CA ARG A 215 17.19 7.30 -9.34
C ARG A 215 18.57 7.87 -9.03
N LYS A 216 19.60 7.04 -8.95
CA LYS A 216 21.01 7.49 -8.89
C LYS A 216 21.44 8.20 -10.18
N ARG A 217 20.89 7.81 -11.35
CA ARG A 217 21.19 8.45 -12.63
C ARG A 217 20.35 9.70 -12.86
N GLN A 218 19.05 9.62 -12.58
CA GLN A 218 18.10 10.70 -12.75
C GLN A 218 17.15 10.73 -11.55
N PRO A 219 17.40 11.62 -10.58
CA PRO A 219 16.50 11.81 -9.44
C PRO A 219 15.09 12.19 -9.89
N GLN A 220 14.08 11.70 -9.16
CA GLN A 220 12.67 12.01 -9.39
C GLN A 220 12.00 12.48 -8.08
N ASP A 221 10.75 12.92 -8.18
CA ASP A 221 9.93 13.30 -7.02
C ASP A 221 9.25 12.08 -6.38
N ASP A 222 10.05 11.13 -5.88
CA ASP A 222 9.58 9.93 -5.20
C ASP A 222 10.39 9.57 -3.93
N VAL A 223 9.89 8.59 -3.18
CA VAL A 223 10.47 8.17 -1.89
C VAL A 223 11.86 7.57 -2.08
N ILE A 224 12.08 6.74 -3.11
CA ILE A 224 13.40 6.16 -3.39
C ILE A 224 14.42 7.25 -3.69
N SER A 225 14.07 8.27 -4.48
CA SER A 225 14.98 9.40 -4.75
C SER A 225 15.34 10.15 -3.47
N HIS A 226 14.38 10.33 -2.55
CA HIS A 226 14.65 10.90 -1.23
C HIS A 226 15.62 10.05 -0.41
N LEU A 227 15.41 8.73 -0.34
CA LEU A 227 16.29 7.82 0.39
C LEU A 227 17.70 7.74 -0.22
N VAL A 228 17.80 7.72 -1.55
CA VAL A 228 19.08 7.79 -2.26
C VAL A 228 19.79 9.12 -1.97
N GLY A 229 19.07 10.24 -1.95
CA GLY A 229 19.61 11.55 -1.59
C GLY A 229 20.13 11.63 -0.14
N LEU A 230 19.54 10.85 0.77
CA LEU A 230 20.03 10.69 2.15
C LEU A 230 21.21 9.71 2.28
N GLY A 231 21.70 9.12 1.19
CA GLY A 231 22.81 8.18 1.21
C GLY A 231 22.48 6.81 1.79
N ARG A 232 21.19 6.42 1.81
CA ARG A 232 20.75 5.12 2.32
C ARG A 232 21.27 3.98 1.44
N ASN A 233 21.61 2.86 2.07
CA ASN A 233 22.09 1.68 1.35
C ASN A 233 20.93 0.83 0.79
N ASP A 234 21.24 -0.07 -0.14
CA ASP A 234 20.22 -0.90 -0.82
C ASP A 234 19.38 -1.76 0.16
N ARG A 235 19.91 -2.14 1.33
CA ARG A 235 19.18 -2.92 2.34
C ARG A 235 18.27 -2.05 3.20
N GLU A 236 18.61 -0.77 3.40
CA GLU A 236 17.79 0.20 4.11
C GLU A 236 16.62 0.72 3.25
N ILE A 237 16.71 0.55 1.92
CA ILE A 237 15.66 0.91 0.96
C ILE A 237 14.69 -0.26 0.70
N LEU A 238 15.16 -1.51 0.90
CA LEU A 238 14.36 -2.74 0.80
C LEU A 238 13.30 -2.82 1.91
#